data_AF-A0A9Q0KJ14-F1
#
_entry.id   AF-A0A9Q0KJ14-F1
#
_cell.length_a   1.000
_cell.length_b   1.000
_cell.length_c   1.000
_cell.angle_alpha   90.00
_cell.angle_beta   90.00
_cell.angle_gamma   90.00
#
_symmetry.space_group_name_H-M   'P 1'
#
loop_
_entity.id
_entity.type
_entity.pdbx_description
1 polymer ?
#
loop_
_entity_poly.entity_id
_entity_poly.type
_entity_poly.pdbx_seq_one_letter_code
_entity_poly.pdbx_strand_id
1 'polypeptide(L)'
;MASTEEPILSRLDRLDTMLRQLEVVRGSSIRSSPKFSWASTPSSEPLTSDGGNSSADLSPKSREKHCRPIEDVMLETRVKGSLIERLVYVENRVLQLCLQMEEEIEAEKKRLKETRTESRTPKHKKKGGFKQLVKSCVNGNPNESQQS
;
A
#
# COMPACT_ATOMS: atom_id res chain seq x y z
N MET A 1 15.33 13.47 -12.20
CA MET A 1 14.33 12.93 -13.15
C MET A 1 13.33 12.13 -12.34
N ALA A 2 12.17 12.69 -12.04
CA ALA A 2 11.12 11.98 -11.31
C ALA A 2 10.50 10.94 -12.24
N SER A 3 10.54 9.66 -11.85
CA SER A 3 9.82 8.59 -12.53
C SER A 3 8.32 8.83 -12.36
N THR A 4 7.67 9.37 -13.39
CA THR A 4 6.20 9.42 -13.46
C THR A 4 5.71 8.01 -13.76
N GLU A 5 5.73 7.15 -12.74
CA GLU A 5 5.19 5.81 -12.84
C GLU A 5 3.68 5.93 -13.02
N GLU A 6 3.16 5.32 -14.09
CA GLU A 6 1.73 5.33 -14.39
C GLU A 6 0.92 4.82 -13.18
N PRO A 7 -0.17 5.49 -12.80
CA PRO A 7 -1.02 5.05 -11.71
C PRO A 7 -1.40 3.58 -11.86
N ILE A 8 -1.41 2.82 -10.76
CA ILE A 8 -1.70 1.37 -10.79
C ILE A 8 -3.00 1.06 -11.55
N LEU A 9 -3.99 1.96 -11.48
CA LEU A 9 -5.26 1.85 -12.19
C LEU A 9 -5.11 1.89 -13.72
N SER A 10 -4.24 2.74 -14.30
CA SER A 10 -4.04 2.78 -15.75
C SER A 10 -3.33 1.53 -16.26
N ARG A 11 -2.43 0.96 -15.44
CA ARG A 11 -1.78 -0.33 -15.74
C ARG A 11 -2.78 -1.48 -15.76
N LEU A 12 -3.75 -1.50 -14.83
CA LEU A 12 -4.80 -2.51 -14.78
C LEU A 12 -5.80 -2.37 -15.94
N ASP A 13 -6.23 -1.15 -16.26
CA ASP A 13 -7.14 -0.87 -17.38
C ASP A 13 -6.55 -1.28 -18.74
N ARG A 14 -5.25 -1.02 -18.93
CA ARG A 14 -4.51 -1.48 -20.11
C ARG A 14 -4.45 -3.00 -20.20
N LEU A 15 -4.27 -3.71 -19.08
CA LEU A 15 -4.25 -5.18 -19.05
C LEU A 15 -5.64 -5.77 -19.36
N ASP A 16 -6.72 -5.18 -18.82
CA ASP A 16 -8.09 -5.61 -19.13
C ASP A 16 -8.40 -5.46 -20.63
N THR A 17 -8.01 -4.33 -21.21
CA THR A 17 -8.18 -4.06 -22.65
C THR A 17 -7.43 -5.09 -23.51
N MET A 18 -6.20 -5.44 -23.14
CA MET A 18 -5.39 -6.43 -23.87
C MET A 18 -6.00 -7.84 -23.75
N LEU A 19 -6.49 -8.23 -22.57
CA LEU A 19 -7.14 -9.54 -22.37
C LEU A 19 -8.42 -9.65 -23.21
N ARG A 20 -9.23 -8.58 -23.25
CA ARG A 20 -10.44 -8.51 -24.08
C ARG A 20 -10.15 -8.72 -25.56
N GLN A 21 -9.08 -8.10 -26.09
CA GLN A 21 -8.67 -8.29 -27.48
C GLN A 21 -8.23 -9.73 -27.78
N LEU A 22 -7.50 -10.35 -26.87
CA LEU A 22 -7.05 -11.74 -27.02
C LEU A 22 -8.22 -12.74 -26.97
N GLU A 23 -9.24 -12.47 -26.16
CA GLU A 23 -10.46 -13.28 -26.11
C GLU A 23 -11.27 -13.18 -27.42
N VAL A 24 -11.36 -11.98 -28.00
CA VAL A 24 -12.00 -11.76 -29.31
C VAL A 24 -11.28 -12.53 -30.44
N VAL A 25 -9.94 -12.53 -30.44
CA VAL A 25 -9.13 -13.27 -31.43
C VAL A 25 -9.26 -14.79 -31.22
N ARG A 26 -9.29 -15.25 -29.96
CA ARG A 26 -9.46 -16.67 -29.60
C ARG A 26 -10.83 -17.22 -30.01
N GLY A 27 -11.90 -16.44 -29.86
CA GLY A 27 -13.25 -16.81 -30.31
C GLY A 27 -13.44 -16.79 -31.82
N SER A 28 -12.70 -15.95 -32.54
CA SER A 28 -12.82 -15.79 -34.00
C SER A 28 -11.97 -16.79 -34.80
N SER A 29 -10.92 -17.36 -34.19
CA SER A 29 -9.96 -18.24 -34.89
C SER A 29 -10.50 -19.63 -35.24
N ILE A 30 -11.65 -20.04 -34.70
CA ILE A 30 -12.20 -21.41 -34.89
C ILE A 30 -13.28 -21.47 -35.98
N ARG A 31 -13.91 -20.35 -36.37
CA ARG A 31 -15.08 -20.38 -37.28
C ARG A 31 -15.02 -19.50 -38.53
N SER A 32 -13.94 -18.78 -38.77
CA SER A 32 -13.75 -18.14 -40.06
C SER A 32 -12.27 -17.92 -40.30
N SER A 33 -11.74 -18.57 -41.32
CA SER A 33 -10.56 -18.06 -41.99
C SER A 33 -11.00 -16.92 -42.90
N PRO A 34 -10.72 -15.64 -42.58
CA PRO A 34 -10.44 -14.67 -43.60
C PRO A 34 -8.92 -14.54 -43.65
N LYS A 35 -8.36 -14.83 -44.82
CA LYS A 35 -7.03 -14.41 -45.24
C LYS A 35 -6.79 -12.97 -44.75
N PHE A 36 -5.91 -12.75 -43.78
CA PHE A 36 -5.35 -11.42 -43.53
C PHE A 36 -4.38 -11.11 -44.67
N SER A 37 -4.93 -10.80 -45.85
CA SER A 37 -4.25 -9.91 -46.77
C SER A 37 -4.32 -8.53 -46.13
N TRP A 38 -3.20 -8.06 -45.61
CA TRP A 38 -2.99 -6.65 -45.34
C TRP A 38 -3.11 -5.91 -46.68
N ALA A 39 -4.32 -5.50 -47.02
CA ALA A 39 -4.56 -4.58 -48.12
C ALA A 39 -4.06 -3.21 -47.65
N SER A 40 -2.78 -2.94 -47.91
CA SER A 40 -2.25 -1.59 -47.86
C SER A 40 -3.03 -0.77 -48.90
N THR A 41 -3.82 0.19 -48.43
CA THR A 41 -4.46 1.19 -49.28
C THR A 41 -3.36 1.95 -50.04
N PRO A 42 -3.35 1.97 -51.38
CA PRO A 42 -2.47 2.87 -52.12
C PRO A 42 -3.15 4.24 -52.17
N SER A 43 -2.81 5.11 -51.23
CA SER A 43 -3.10 6.54 -51.36
C SER A 43 -1.97 7.16 -52.17
N SER A 44 -2.09 7.10 -53.48
CA SER A 44 -1.29 7.93 -54.38
C SER A 44 -1.78 9.37 -54.29
N GLU A 45 -0.97 10.28 -53.76
CA GLU A 45 -1.02 11.68 -54.18
C GLU A 45 0.40 12.27 -54.16
N PRO A 46 0.94 12.71 -55.31
CA PRO A 46 2.26 13.31 -55.40
C PRO A 46 2.15 14.83 -55.27
N LEU A 47 2.60 15.39 -54.15
CA LEU A 47 2.81 16.84 -54.03
C LEU A 47 4.16 17.13 -53.39
N THR A 48 5.02 17.68 -54.23
CA THR A 48 6.23 18.43 -53.92
C THR A 48 5.94 19.47 -52.83
N SER A 49 6.71 19.48 -51.74
CA SER A 49 7.11 20.74 -51.10
C SER A 49 8.15 20.47 -50.03
N ASP A 50 9.24 21.23 -50.13
CA ASP A 50 10.26 21.43 -49.12
C ASP A 50 9.71 21.66 -47.70
N GLY A 51 10.51 21.22 -46.75
CA GLY A 51 10.50 21.80 -45.41
C GLY A 51 10.15 20.82 -44.31
N GLY A 52 11.14 20.54 -43.48
CA GLY A 52 10.85 20.25 -42.07
C GLY A 52 11.56 19.04 -41.51
N ASN A 53 12.58 19.33 -40.71
CA ASN A 53 12.88 18.68 -39.44
C ASN A 53 12.88 17.14 -39.46
N SER A 54 14.09 16.58 -39.49
CA SER A 54 14.37 15.17 -39.13
C SER A 54 13.80 14.87 -37.74
N SER A 55 12.53 14.46 -37.74
CA SER A 55 11.75 14.05 -36.59
C SER A 55 11.96 12.55 -36.43
N ALA A 56 12.63 12.22 -35.33
CA ALA A 56 12.49 10.95 -34.63
C ALA A 56 12.77 9.68 -35.46
N ASP A 57 14.04 9.27 -35.48
CA ASP A 57 14.42 7.85 -35.50
C ASP A 57 14.05 7.16 -34.16
N LEU A 58 12.79 7.35 -33.73
CA LEU A 58 12.15 6.65 -32.60
C LEU A 58 11.27 5.51 -33.11
N SER A 59 11.61 4.95 -34.28
CA SER A 59 11.14 3.61 -34.61
C SER A 59 12.00 2.66 -33.77
N PRO A 60 11.45 1.92 -32.78
CA PRO A 60 12.22 0.86 -32.15
C PRO A 60 12.48 -0.17 -33.26
N LYS A 61 13.67 -0.08 -33.87
CA LYS A 61 14.25 -1.08 -34.77
C LYS A 61 13.94 -2.43 -34.13
N SER A 62 13.06 -3.17 -34.80
CA SER A 62 12.59 -4.53 -34.52
C SER A 62 12.84 -5.04 -33.11
N ARG A 63 11.76 -5.45 -32.40
CA ARG A 63 11.80 -6.33 -31.22
C ARG A 63 12.51 -7.66 -31.55
N GLU A 64 13.81 -7.61 -31.79
CA GLU A 64 14.68 -8.75 -31.90
C GLU A 64 14.54 -9.46 -30.56
N LYS A 65 13.89 -10.61 -30.64
CA LYS A 65 13.46 -11.37 -29.47
C LYS A 65 14.75 -11.90 -28.85
N HIS A 66 15.35 -11.12 -27.96
CA HIS A 66 16.41 -11.58 -27.05
C HIS A 66 15.79 -12.52 -26.01
N CYS A 67 15.19 -13.61 -26.48
CA CYS A 67 14.77 -14.70 -25.64
C CYS A 67 16.03 -15.51 -25.29
N ARG A 68 16.18 -15.86 -24.02
CA ARG A 68 17.21 -16.83 -23.60
C ARG A 68 16.82 -18.23 -24.12
N PRO A 69 17.80 -19.14 -24.28
CA PRO A 69 17.53 -20.54 -24.58
C PRO A 69 16.48 -21.13 -23.63
N ILE A 70 15.61 -22.00 -24.15
CA ILE A 70 14.51 -22.57 -23.37
C ILE A 70 15.03 -23.45 -22.21
N GLU A 71 16.18 -24.08 -22.40
CA GLU A 71 16.88 -24.88 -21.39
C GLU A 71 17.23 -24.06 -20.15
N ASP A 72 17.74 -22.84 -20.34
CA ASP A 72 18.10 -21.93 -19.24
C ASP A 72 16.86 -21.54 -18.44
N VAL A 73 15.77 -21.23 -19.14
CA VAL A 73 14.49 -20.84 -18.52
C VAL A 73 13.86 -22.01 -17.76
N MET A 74 13.94 -23.23 -18.30
CA MET A 74 13.49 -24.43 -17.61
C MET A 74 14.32 -24.71 -16.36
N LEU A 75 15.66 -24.58 -16.44
CA LEU A 75 16.54 -24.77 -15.30
C LEU A 75 16.25 -23.74 -14.20
N GLU A 76 16.12 -22.47 -14.57
CA GLU A 76 15.78 -21.39 -13.65
C GLU A 76 14.45 -21.65 -12.95
N THR A 77 13.43 -22.09 -13.69
CA THR A 77 12.10 -22.37 -13.13
C THR A 77 12.11 -23.58 -12.20
N ARG A 78 12.90 -24.62 -12.50
CA ARG A 78 13.09 -25.77 -11.59
C ARG A 78 13.79 -25.38 -10.30
N VAL A 79 14.77 -24.48 -10.36
CA VAL A 79 15.52 -24.02 -9.18
C VAL A 79 14.70 -23.06 -8.33
N LYS A 80 14.01 -22.09 -8.96
CA LYS A 80 13.24 -21.05 -8.25
C LYS A 80 11.86 -21.51 -7.79
N GLY A 81 11.40 -22.66 -8.29
CA GLY A 81 10.07 -23.17 -8.01
C GLY A 81 8.98 -22.45 -8.78
N SER A 82 7.74 -22.90 -8.57
CA SER A 82 6.57 -22.28 -9.19
C SER A 82 6.26 -20.90 -8.60
N LEU A 83 5.50 -20.09 -9.34
CA LEU A 83 4.96 -18.83 -8.79
C LEU A 83 4.13 -19.07 -7.52
N ILE A 84 3.39 -20.18 -7.47
CA ILE A 84 2.54 -20.56 -6.34
C ILE A 84 3.39 -20.81 -5.09
N GLU A 85 4.49 -21.58 -5.20
CA GLU A 85 5.41 -21.81 -4.08
C GLU A 85 5.98 -20.51 -3.52
N ARG A 86 6.38 -19.58 -4.41
CA ARG A 86 6.89 -18.26 -3.99
C ARG A 86 5.81 -17.41 -3.32
N LEU A 87 4.56 -17.50 -3.77
CA LEU A 87 3.44 -16.78 -3.15
C LEU A 87 3.18 -17.31 -1.74
N VAL A 88 3.10 -18.64 -1.57
CA VAL A 88 2.92 -19.29 -0.27
C VAL A 88 4.05 -18.93 0.70
N TYR A 89 5.30 -18.87 0.23
CA TYR A 89 6.43 -18.45 1.05
C TYR A 89 6.29 -17.00 1.54
N VAL A 90 5.88 -16.09 0.65
CA VAL A 90 5.65 -14.68 1.02
C VAL A 90 4.48 -14.55 2.00
N GLU A 91 3.36 -15.23 1.76
CA GLU A 91 2.21 -15.25 2.66
C GLU A 91 2.60 -15.71 4.06
N ASN A 92 3.37 -16.79 4.18
CA ASN A 92 3.87 -17.27 5.46
C ASN A 92 4.75 -16.25 6.19
N ARG A 93 5.64 -15.56 5.47
CA ARG A 93 6.49 -14.52 6.07
C ARG A 93 5.69 -13.30 6.52
N VAL A 94 4.71 -12.89 5.73
CA VAL A 94 3.82 -11.79 6.11
C VAL A 94 3.01 -12.17 7.34
N LEU A 95 2.46 -13.39 7.40
CA LEU A 95 1.74 -13.88 8.58
C LEU A 95 2.61 -13.86 9.84
N GLN A 96 3.86 -14.34 9.76
CA GLN A 96 4.78 -14.30 10.90
C GLN A 96 5.05 -12.87 11.40
N LEU A 97 5.25 -11.92 10.47
CA LEU A 97 5.45 -10.51 10.83
C LEU A 97 4.18 -9.89 11.47
N CYS A 98 3.00 -10.23 10.96
CA CYS A 98 1.74 -9.78 11.55
C CYS A 98 1.59 -10.28 12.99
N LEU A 99 1.86 -11.56 13.24
CA LEU A 99 1.78 -12.14 14.59
C LEU A 99 2.79 -11.49 15.55
N GLN A 100 4.03 -11.26 15.12
CA GLN A 100 5.05 -10.58 15.93
C GLN A 100 4.63 -9.15 16.28
N MET A 101 4.12 -8.41 15.30
CA MET A 101 3.65 -7.03 15.51
C MET A 101 2.44 -6.98 16.46
N GLU A 102 1.50 -7.92 16.34
CA GLU A 102 0.36 -8.02 17.25
C GLU A 102 0.80 -8.31 18.68
N GLU A 103 1.78 -9.19 18.87
CA GLU A 103 2.37 -9.49 20.18
C GLU A 103 3.06 -8.25 20.79
N GLU A 104 3.87 -7.54 20.01
CA GLU A 104 4.53 -6.31 20.45
C GLU A 104 3.53 -5.22 20.87
N ILE A 105 2.47 -5.03 20.07
CA ILE A 105 1.39 -4.08 20.38
C ILE A 105 0.69 -4.46 21.68
N GLU A 106 0.40 -5.75 21.90
CA GLU A 106 -0.26 -6.18 23.13
C GLU A 106 0.66 -6.06 24.35
N ALA A 107 1.95 -6.34 24.19
CA ALA A 107 2.96 -6.12 25.23
C ALA A 107 3.08 -4.62 25.60
N GLU A 108 3.08 -3.72 24.60
CA GLU A 108 3.11 -2.27 24.83
C GLU A 108 1.84 -1.79 25.55
N LYS A 109 0.66 -2.25 25.12
CA LYS A 109 -0.61 -1.94 25.80
C LYS A 109 -0.59 -2.39 27.26
N LYS A 110 -0.03 -3.56 27.56
CA LYS A 110 0.10 -4.06 28.94
C LYS A 110 1.00 -3.13 29.77
N ARG A 111 2.17 -2.76 29.25
CA ARG A 111 3.08 -1.79 29.89
C ARG A 111 2.42 -0.44 30.15
N LEU A 112 1.60 0.04 29.21
CA LEU A 112 0.89 1.31 29.35
C LEU A 112 -0.26 1.24 30.38
N LYS A 113 -0.90 0.08 30.55
CA LYS A 113 -1.90 -0.15 31.60
C LYS A 113 -1.24 -0.16 32.99
N GLU A 114 -0.11 -0.85 33.14
CA GLU A 114 0.64 -0.95 34.40
C GLU A 114 1.10 0.44 34.91
N THR A 115 1.69 1.25 34.03
CA THR A 115 2.09 2.64 34.36
C THR A 115 0.91 3.56 34.72
N ARG A 116 -0.27 3.34 34.12
CA ARG A 116 -1.50 4.08 34.48
C ARG A 116 -2.11 3.62 35.82
N THR A 117 -1.91 2.38 36.23
CA THR A 117 -2.38 1.90 37.54
C THR A 117 -1.49 2.37 38.69
N GLU A 118 -0.18 2.46 38.50
CA GLU A 118 0.75 2.98 39.52
C GLU A 118 0.54 4.47 39.81
N SER A 119 0.23 5.27 38.78
CA SER A 119 -0.09 6.70 38.94
C SER A 119 -1.46 6.97 39.57
N ARG A 120 -2.30 5.95 39.75
CA ARG A 120 -3.65 6.05 40.35
C ARG A 120 -3.73 5.60 41.80
N THR A 121 -2.62 5.26 42.47
CA THR A 121 -2.68 5.02 43.92
C THR A 121 -3.19 6.28 44.62
N PRO A 122 -4.33 6.22 45.34
CA PRO A 122 -4.88 7.40 45.98
C PRO A 122 -3.98 7.75 47.16
N LYS A 123 -3.19 8.82 47.03
CA LYS A 123 -2.58 9.47 48.20
C LYS A 123 -3.72 9.77 49.18
N HIS A 124 -3.67 9.11 50.34
CA HIS A 124 -4.64 9.25 51.42
C HIS A 124 -5.05 10.72 51.59
N LYS A 125 -6.34 10.99 51.44
CA LYS A 125 -6.94 12.31 51.63
C LYS A 125 -6.61 12.84 53.03
N LYS A 126 -5.80 13.89 53.15
CA LYS A 126 -5.87 14.77 54.33
C LYS A 126 -7.15 15.60 54.20
N LYS A 127 -8.29 15.03 54.64
CA LYS A 127 -9.56 15.75 54.79
C LYS A 127 -9.47 16.71 55.99
N GLY A 128 -8.80 17.84 55.79
CA GLY A 128 -8.79 18.97 56.75
C GLY A 128 -9.01 20.33 56.08
N GLY A 129 -9.33 20.34 54.78
CA GLY A 129 -9.49 21.56 54.00
C GLY A 129 -10.87 22.19 54.19
N PHE A 130 -10.90 23.48 54.46
CA PHE A 130 -12.04 24.39 54.47
C PHE A 130 -13.12 24.15 55.56
N LYS A 131 -13.60 22.93 55.79
CA LYS A 131 -14.62 22.67 56.82
C LYS A 131 -14.12 22.98 58.25
N GLN A 132 -12.84 22.74 58.51
CA GLN A 132 -12.22 23.05 59.80
C GLN A 132 -12.02 24.56 59.98
N LEU A 133 -11.72 25.28 58.89
CA LEU A 133 -11.59 26.74 58.88
C LEU A 133 -12.93 27.44 59.13
N VAL A 134 -14.00 26.98 58.48
CA VAL A 134 -15.35 27.51 58.70
C VAL A 134 -15.82 27.21 60.13
N LYS A 135 -15.49 26.03 60.67
CA LYS A 135 -15.82 25.67 62.06
C LYS A 135 -15.14 26.61 63.07
N SER A 136 -13.88 27.03 62.84
CA SER A 136 -13.21 27.99 63.73
C SER A 136 -13.75 29.42 63.62
N CYS A 137 -14.31 29.83 62.49
CA CYS A 137 -14.90 31.17 62.33
C CYS A 137 -16.31 31.29 62.93
N VAL A 138 -17.07 30.20 62.96
CA VAL A 138 -18.44 30.17 63.52
C VAL A 138 -18.46 29.87 65.01
N ASN A 139 -17.49 29.09 65.54
CA ASN A 139 -17.34 28.84 66.98
C ASN A 139 -16.49 29.91 67.66
N GLY A 140 -16.84 31.20 67.49
CA GLY A 140 -16.31 32.27 68.35
C GLY A 140 -16.76 32.04 69.78
N ASN A 141 -15.81 31.85 70.70
CA ASN A 141 -16.07 31.69 72.13
C ASN A 141 -16.79 32.93 72.69
N PRO A 142 -18.01 32.81 73.28
CA PRO A 142 -18.42 33.75 74.29
C PRO A 142 -17.75 33.32 75.58
N ASN A 143 -16.90 34.18 76.15
CA ASN A 143 -16.63 34.35 77.58
C ASN A 143 -15.20 34.82 77.79
N GLU A 144 -15.01 36.13 77.77
CA GLU A 144 -14.12 36.76 78.75
C GLU A 144 -14.69 38.15 79.07
N SER A 145 -15.65 38.13 79.98
CA SER A 145 -16.00 39.29 80.78
C SER A 145 -15.97 38.80 82.23
N GLN A 146 -15.11 39.45 83.03
CA GLN A 146 -15.05 39.51 84.49
C GLN A 146 -13.80 38.88 85.15
N GLN A 147 -13.10 39.79 85.85
CA GLN A 147 -12.13 39.71 86.97
C GLN A 147 -10.82 40.41 86.56
N SER A 148 -10.37 41.50 87.18
CA SER A 148 -10.67 42.20 88.44
C SER A 148 -10.35 43.69 88.31
#